data_AF-G1SMJ4-F1
#
_entry.id   AF-G1SMJ4-F1
#
_cell.length_a   1.000
_cell.length_b   1.000
_cell.length_c   1.000
_cell.angle_alpha   90.00
_cell.angle_beta   90.00
_cell.angle_gamma   90.00
#
_symmetry.space_group_name_H-M   'P 1'
#
loop_
_entity.id
_entity.type
_entity.pdbx_description
1 polymer ?
#
loop_
_entity_poly.entity_id
_entity_poly.type
_entity_poly.pdbx_seq_one_letter_code
_entity_poly.pdbx_strand_id
1 'polypeptide(L)'
;MAGPAGSPRRSLYKLVGSPPWKEAFRKGCLERMRNSRDRVLTRFRQAGGGEPGRAQNALLVQEVMEEEWSALQAGECSPEASPQLGLPMDLAVLEEIQQELIDEELSIISEYEKSLQFDEKCLSVMLAEWEANPLICPVCTKYNLRITGGVVACHCGLSIPSH
;
A
#
# COMPACT_ATOMS: atom_id res chain seq x y z
N MET A 1 11.13 15.48 -20.44
CA MET A 1 11.92 14.94 -21.58
C MET A 1 12.78 16.05 -22.15
N ALA A 2 14.05 16.11 -21.76
CA ALA A 2 15.02 17.08 -22.28
C ALA A 2 15.39 16.70 -23.72
N GLY A 3 15.18 17.61 -24.68
CA GLY A 3 15.59 17.40 -26.07
C GLY A 3 17.12 17.33 -26.21
N PRO A 4 17.65 16.73 -27.29
CA PRO A 4 19.09 16.53 -27.44
C PRO A 4 19.82 17.88 -27.45
N ALA A 5 20.85 18.01 -26.61
CA ALA A 5 21.71 19.18 -26.57
C ALA A 5 22.34 19.39 -27.94
N GLY A 6 21.97 20.48 -28.61
CA GLY A 6 22.52 20.83 -29.92
C GLY A 6 24.04 21.02 -29.86
N SER A 7 24.74 20.70 -30.95
CA SER A 7 26.19 20.91 -31.12
C SER A 7 26.65 22.29 -30.59
N PRO A 8 27.72 22.38 -29.78
CA PRO A 8 28.23 23.65 -29.21
C PRO A 8 28.58 24.72 -30.26
N ARG A 9 28.86 24.31 -31.51
CA ARG A 9 29.10 25.24 -32.61
C ARG A 9 27.82 25.91 -33.11
N ARG A 10 26.66 25.29 -32.94
CA ARG A 10 25.37 25.79 -33.44
C ARG A 10 24.88 27.00 -32.64
N SER A 11 25.16 27.05 -31.34
CA SER A 11 24.83 28.17 -30.45
C SER A 11 25.66 29.44 -30.69
N LEU A 12 26.82 29.31 -31.35
CA LEU A 12 27.69 30.46 -31.68
C LEU A 12 27.21 31.22 -32.93
N TYR A 13 26.52 30.55 -33.86
CA TYR A 13 26.12 31.15 -35.15
C TYR A 13 24.60 31.22 -35.39
N LYS A 14 23.79 30.48 -34.61
CA LYS A 14 22.33 30.54 -34.67
C LYS A 14 21.82 30.86 -33.27
N LEU A 15 21.14 32.01 -33.12
CA LEU A 15 20.49 32.37 -31.85
C LEU A 15 19.55 31.23 -31.45
N VAL A 16 19.88 30.54 -30.36
CA VAL A 16 19.08 29.43 -29.84
C VAL A 16 17.90 30.04 -29.09
N GLY A 17 16.79 30.20 -29.80
CA GLY A 17 15.58 30.79 -29.26
C GLY A 17 14.68 31.32 -30.36
N SER A 18 13.39 31.41 -30.09
CA SER A 18 12.50 32.18 -30.97
C SER A 18 12.86 33.66 -30.84
N PRO A 19 12.92 34.43 -31.95
CA PRO A 19 13.15 35.87 -31.89
C PRO A 19 12.25 36.57 -30.86
N PRO A 20 12.71 37.62 -30.17
CA PRO A 20 11.96 38.26 -29.08
C PRO A 20 10.51 38.61 -29.43
N TRP A 21 10.26 39.03 -30.66
CA TRP A 21 8.92 39.34 -31.15
C TRP A 21 8.01 38.10 -31.28
N LYS A 22 8.55 36.93 -31.63
CA LYS A 22 7.78 35.67 -31.68
C LYS A 22 7.39 35.23 -30.28
N GLU A 23 8.27 35.43 -29.30
CA GLU A 23 7.97 35.15 -27.90
C GLU A 23 6.92 36.11 -27.34
N ALA A 24 7.05 37.41 -27.62
CA ALA A 24 6.05 38.41 -27.26
C ALA A 24 4.67 38.10 -27.90
N PHE A 25 4.66 37.71 -29.18
CA PHE A 25 3.43 37.34 -29.89
C PHE A 25 2.78 36.08 -29.28
N ARG A 26 3.56 35.04 -28.99
CA ARG A 26 3.07 33.82 -28.31
C ARG A 26 2.44 34.15 -26.97
N LYS A 27 3.11 34.96 -26.15
CA LYS A 27 2.58 35.43 -24.87
C LYS A 27 1.25 36.18 -25.06
N GLY A 28 1.16 37.11 -26.01
CA GLY A 28 -0.08 37.83 -26.31
C GLY A 28 -1.24 36.95 -26.77
N CYS A 29 -0.97 35.86 -27.50
CA CYS A 29 -2.01 34.88 -27.86
C CYS A 29 -2.51 34.08 -26.66
N LEU A 30 -1.60 33.61 -25.79
CA LEU A 30 -1.97 32.89 -24.57
C LEU A 30 -2.76 33.78 -23.61
N GLU A 31 -2.36 35.05 -23.46
CA GLU A 31 -3.06 36.01 -22.60
C GLU A 31 -4.49 36.27 -23.10
N ARG A 32 -4.67 36.43 -24.42
CA ARG A 32 -6.00 36.58 -25.03
C ARG A 32 -6.89 35.36 -24.80
N MET A 33 -6.33 34.16 -24.95
CA MET A 33 -7.06 32.92 -24.70
C MET A 33 -7.48 32.82 -23.23
N ARG A 34 -6.56 33.12 -22.29
CA ARG A 34 -6.83 33.12 -20.85
C ARG A 34 -7.93 34.12 -20.48
N ASN A 35 -7.82 35.36 -20.95
CA ASN A 35 -8.81 36.40 -20.69
C ASN A 35 -10.20 36.07 -21.29
N SER A 36 -10.23 35.43 -22.46
CA SER A 36 -11.48 34.94 -23.06
C SER A 36 -12.12 33.86 -22.17
N ARG A 37 -11.33 32.88 -21.73
CA ARG A 37 -11.79 31.81 -20.83
C ARG A 37 -12.31 32.38 -19.52
N ASP A 38 -11.57 33.30 -18.90
CA ASP A 38 -11.95 33.88 -17.61
C ASP A 38 -13.23 34.72 -17.72
N ARG A 39 -13.46 35.43 -18.83
CA ARG A 39 -14.76 36.09 -19.09
C ARG A 39 -15.91 35.11 -19.16
N VAL A 40 -15.74 33.97 -19.85
CA VAL A 40 -16.77 32.93 -19.96
C VAL A 40 -17.06 32.33 -18.59
N LEU A 41 -16.02 31.94 -17.84
CA LEU A 41 -16.18 31.37 -16.50
C LEU A 41 -16.82 32.37 -15.52
N THR A 42 -16.43 33.64 -15.59
CA THR A 42 -17.00 34.71 -14.76
C THR A 42 -18.48 34.90 -15.08
N ARG A 43 -18.89 34.85 -16.35
CA ARG A 43 -20.31 34.87 -16.74
C ARG A 43 -21.08 33.68 -16.18
N PHE A 44 -20.55 32.47 -16.28
CA PHE A 44 -21.21 31.28 -15.70
C PHE A 44 -21.31 31.36 -14.17
N ARG A 45 -20.28 31.87 -13.49
CA ARG A 45 -20.29 32.07 -12.04
C ARG A 45 -21.30 33.14 -11.62
N GLN A 46 -21.37 34.26 -12.35
CA GLN A 46 -22.30 35.37 -12.06
C GLN A 46 -23.74 35.05 -12.46
N ALA A 47 -23.97 34.31 -13.54
CA ALA A 47 -25.29 33.79 -13.91
C ALA A 47 -25.89 32.86 -12.83
N GLY A 48 -25.06 32.37 -11.91
CA GLY A 48 -25.49 31.62 -10.74
C GLY A 48 -25.81 32.45 -9.48
N GLY A 49 -25.56 33.76 -9.45
CA GLY A 49 -25.63 34.53 -8.19
C GLY A 49 -26.54 35.75 -8.18
N GLY A 50 -27.11 36.15 -9.32
CA GLY A 50 -27.79 37.46 -9.46
C GLY A 50 -29.30 37.45 -9.67
N GLU A 51 -29.93 36.29 -9.85
CA GLU A 51 -31.37 36.22 -10.11
C GLU A 51 -32.16 36.00 -8.79
N PRO A 52 -33.13 36.87 -8.44
CA PRO A 52 -33.94 36.75 -7.22
C PRO A 52 -34.65 35.40 -7.07
N GLY A 53 -34.89 34.69 -8.19
CA GLY A 53 -35.49 33.37 -8.22
C GLY A 53 -34.55 32.22 -7.80
N ARG A 54 -33.22 32.39 -7.85
CA ARG A 54 -32.28 31.31 -7.47
C ARG A 54 -32.09 31.21 -5.96
N ALA A 55 -32.17 32.31 -5.22
CA ALA A 55 -32.18 32.26 -3.76
C ALA A 55 -33.39 31.46 -3.26
N GLN A 56 -34.56 31.69 -3.86
CA GLN A 56 -35.77 30.91 -3.59
C GLN A 56 -35.60 29.44 -3.98
N ASN A 57 -35.02 29.14 -5.15
CA ASN A 57 -34.76 27.75 -5.55
C ASN A 57 -33.70 27.05 -4.70
N ALA A 58 -32.67 27.76 -4.23
CA ALA A 58 -31.67 27.21 -3.32
C ALA A 58 -32.25 26.94 -1.93
N LEU A 59 -33.12 27.84 -1.45
CA LEU A 59 -33.89 27.65 -0.21
C LEU A 59 -34.88 26.48 -0.34
N LEU A 60 -35.59 26.36 -1.46
CA LEU A 60 -36.48 25.23 -1.73
C LEU A 60 -35.72 23.89 -1.80
N VAL A 61 -34.55 23.87 -2.43
CA VAL A 61 -33.70 22.66 -2.47
C VAL A 61 -33.20 22.31 -1.07
N GLN A 62 -32.80 23.31 -0.28
CA GLN A 62 -32.37 23.10 1.10
C GLN A 62 -33.52 22.58 1.97
N GLU A 63 -34.72 23.15 1.84
CA GLU A 63 -35.92 22.75 2.58
C GLU A 63 -36.35 21.32 2.24
N VAL A 64 -36.39 20.96 0.95
CA VAL A 64 -36.67 19.58 0.50
C VAL A 64 -35.60 18.62 1.01
N MET A 65 -34.33 19.02 0.98
CA MET A 65 -33.25 18.17 1.48
C MET A 65 -33.34 17.96 2.99
N GLU A 66 -33.68 19.01 3.75
CA GLU A 66 -33.88 18.92 5.21
C GLU A 66 -35.12 18.09 5.56
N GLU A 67 -36.20 18.19 4.78
CA GLU A 67 -37.42 17.41 4.96
C GLU A 67 -37.19 15.92 4.67
N GLU A 68 -36.58 15.58 3.52
CA GLU A 68 -36.24 14.20 3.16
C GLU A 68 -35.20 13.60 4.13
N TRP A 69 -34.21 14.40 4.56
CA TRP A 69 -33.24 13.98 5.56
C TRP A 69 -33.89 13.70 6.92
N SER A 70 -34.86 14.53 7.33
CA SER A 70 -35.62 14.34 8.56
C SER A 70 -36.54 13.12 8.48
N ALA A 71 -37.14 12.85 7.31
CA ALA A 71 -37.97 11.67 7.07
C ALA A 71 -37.15 10.37 7.13
N LEU A 72 -35.93 10.36 6.59
CA LEU A 72 -34.98 9.26 6.72
C LEU A 72 -34.64 9.00 8.19
N GLN A 73 -34.29 10.03 8.96
CA GLN A 73 -34.00 9.88 10.40
C GLN A 73 -35.21 9.44 11.22
N ALA A 74 -36.42 9.89 10.88
CA ALA A 74 -37.64 9.49 11.57
C ALA A 74 -37.97 8.00 11.34
N GLY A 75 -37.63 7.44 10.18
CA GLY A 75 -37.71 5.99 9.92
C GLY A 75 -36.66 5.17 10.67
N GLU A 76 -35.55 5.79 11.08
CA GLU A 76 -34.45 5.15 11.81
C GLU A 76 -34.55 5.28 13.35
N CYS A 77 -35.45 6.10 13.87
CA CYS A 77 -35.53 6.39 15.32
C CYS A 77 -36.54 5.49 16.06
N SER A 78 -36.29 4.17 16.04
CA SER A 78 -36.77 3.29 17.12
C SER A 78 -35.62 3.11 18.13
N PRO A 79 -35.78 3.46 19.42
CA PRO A 79 -34.64 3.52 20.35
C PRO A 79 -34.07 2.18 20.82
N GLU A 80 -34.54 1.03 20.36
CA GLU A 80 -34.00 -0.27 20.76
C GLU A 80 -34.00 -1.28 19.60
N ALA A 81 -33.00 -1.18 18.71
CA ALA A 81 -32.30 -2.31 18.07
C ALA A 81 -31.43 -1.84 16.89
N SER A 82 -30.13 -1.73 17.17
CA SER A 82 -29.01 -2.11 16.28
C SER A 82 -28.64 -1.23 15.06
N PRO A 83 -27.33 -1.11 14.78
CA PRO A 83 -26.79 -0.27 13.71
C PRO A 83 -26.89 -1.01 12.37
N GLN A 84 -27.93 -0.72 11.61
CA GLN A 84 -28.09 -1.25 10.26
C GLN A 84 -28.48 -0.10 9.35
N LEU A 85 -27.43 0.56 8.87
CA LEU A 85 -27.42 1.33 7.63
C LEU A 85 -27.98 0.43 6.53
N GLY A 86 -29.30 0.51 6.32
CA GLY A 86 -30.08 -0.44 5.55
C GLY A 86 -29.95 -0.29 4.03
N LEU A 87 -28.81 -0.66 3.48
CA LEU A 87 -28.91 -1.46 2.26
C LEU A 87 -29.19 -2.91 2.69
N PRO A 88 -30.04 -3.66 1.97
CA PRO A 88 -30.07 -5.11 2.11
C PRO A 88 -28.75 -5.64 1.54
N MET A 89 -27.66 -5.47 2.29
CA MET A 89 -26.47 -6.27 2.10
C MET A 89 -26.93 -7.70 2.37
N ASP A 90 -26.93 -8.51 1.32
CA ASP A 90 -27.47 -9.87 1.37
C ASP A 90 -26.74 -10.62 2.49
N LEU A 91 -27.46 -11.02 3.55
CA LEU A 91 -26.87 -11.66 4.72
C LEU A 91 -26.08 -12.92 4.31
N ALA A 92 -26.50 -13.57 3.22
CA ALA A 92 -25.80 -14.68 2.60
C ALA A 92 -24.39 -14.32 2.13
N VAL A 93 -24.19 -13.12 1.55
CA VAL A 93 -22.88 -12.65 1.08
C VAL A 93 -21.95 -12.37 2.27
N LEU A 94 -22.48 -11.84 3.38
CA LEU A 94 -21.69 -11.63 4.59
C LEU A 94 -21.28 -12.95 5.25
N GLU A 95 -22.17 -13.95 5.25
CA GLU A 95 -21.88 -15.30 5.75
C GLU A 95 -20.84 -16.02 4.87
N GLU A 96 -20.93 -15.87 3.55
CA GLU A 96 -19.93 -16.37 2.59
C GLU A 96 -18.55 -15.75 2.83
N ILE A 97 -18.48 -14.41 2.95
CA ILE A 97 -17.21 -13.71 3.25
C ILE A 97 -16.63 -14.16 4.60
N GLN A 98 -17.47 -14.33 5.62
CA GLN A 98 -17.01 -14.83 6.92
C GLN A 98 -16.44 -16.25 6.82
N GLN A 99 -17.08 -17.13 6.05
CA GLN A 99 -16.60 -18.49 5.84
C GLN A 99 -15.28 -18.51 5.06
N GLU A 100 -15.16 -17.71 4.00
CA GLU A 100 -13.91 -17.57 3.22
C GLU A 100 -12.75 -17.10 4.11
N LEU A 101 -12.99 -16.11 4.98
CA LEU A 101 -11.96 -15.61 5.89
C LEU A 101 -11.49 -16.68 6.89
N ILE A 102 -12.41 -17.48 7.42
CA ILE A 102 -12.08 -18.60 8.32
C ILE A 102 -11.26 -19.65 7.58
N ASP A 103 -11.67 -20.00 6.36
CA ASP A 103 -10.98 -21.02 5.56
C ASP A 103 -9.55 -20.56 5.17
N GLU A 104 -9.38 -19.27 4.84
CA GLU A 104 -8.06 -18.67 4.60
C GLU A 104 -7.18 -18.72 5.85
N GLU A 105 -7.72 -18.33 7.02
CA GLU A 105 -6.97 -18.37 8.28
C GLU A 105 -6.49 -19.78 8.61
N LEU A 106 -7.39 -20.77 8.50
CA LEU A 106 -7.05 -22.18 8.72
C LEU A 106 -6.03 -22.70 7.71
N SER A 107 -6.13 -22.29 6.44
CA SER A 107 -5.16 -22.65 5.41
C SER A 107 -3.76 -22.13 5.74
N ILE A 108 -3.65 -20.86 6.12
CA ILE A 108 -2.38 -20.22 6.51
C ILE A 108 -1.75 -20.97 7.69
N ILE A 109 -2.53 -21.29 8.72
CA ILE A 109 -2.04 -22.06 9.88
C ILE A 109 -1.53 -23.44 9.44
N SER A 110 -2.30 -24.17 8.62
CA SER A 110 -1.89 -25.50 8.17
C SER A 110 -0.62 -25.49 7.32
N GLU A 111 -0.43 -24.48 6.47
CA GLU A 111 0.80 -24.31 5.69
C GLU A 111 2.00 -24.04 6.59
N TYR A 112 1.84 -23.16 7.58
CA TYR A 112 2.88 -22.85 8.54
C TYR A 112 3.29 -24.10 9.35
N GLU A 113 2.32 -24.86 9.85
CA GLU A 113 2.58 -26.10 10.58
C GLU A 113 3.31 -27.14 9.72
N LYS A 114 2.94 -27.27 8.44
CA LYS A 114 3.64 -28.16 7.49
C LYS A 114 5.09 -27.74 7.27
N SER A 115 5.34 -26.43 7.15
CA SER A 115 6.70 -25.89 7.03
C SER A 115 7.51 -26.19 8.28
N LEU A 116 6.94 -25.96 9.47
CA LEU A 116 7.60 -26.22 10.74
C LEU A 116 7.96 -27.70 10.89
N GLN A 117 7.04 -28.61 10.55
CA GLN A 117 7.30 -30.05 10.57
C GLN A 117 8.38 -30.46 9.57
N PHE A 118 8.48 -29.78 8.43
CA PHE A 118 9.55 -30.02 7.46
C PHE A 118 10.91 -29.59 8.04
N ASP A 119 10.98 -28.39 8.62
CA ASP A 119 12.21 -27.88 9.23
C ASP A 119 12.67 -28.77 10.40
N GLU A 120 11.75 -29.21 11.24
CA GLU A 120 12.03 -30.15 12.33
C GLU A 120 12.60 -31.48 11.80
N LYS A 121 12.00 -32.03 10.73
CA LYS A 121 12.49 -33.26 10.10
C LYS A 121 13.90 -33.06 9.53
N CYS A 122 14.15 -31.96 8.84
CA CYS A 122 15.48 -31.63 8.33
C CYS A 122 16.52 -31.55 9.45
N LEU A 123 16.21 -30.85 10.54
CA LEU A 123 17.08 -30.77 11.71
C LEU A 123 17.31 -32.14 12.34
N SER A 124 16.26 -32.96 12.46
CA SER A 124 16.38 -34.31 13.03
C SER A 124 17.33 -35.21 12.22
N VAL A 125 17.26 -35.15 10.88
CA VAL A 125 18.15 -35.89 9.98
C VAL A 125 19.58 -35.40 10.14
N MET A 126 19.80 -34.08 10.15
CA MET A 126 21.13 -33.51 10.37
C MET A 126 21.70 -33.95 11.72
N LEU A 127 20.93 -33.88 12.81
CA LEU A 127 21.39 -34.33 14.12
C LEU A 127 21.73 -35.83 14.12
N ALA A 128 20.90 -36.66 13.51
CA ALA A 128 21.16 -38.10 13.42
C ALA A 128 22.44 -38.42 12.64
N GLU A 129 22.71 -37.69 11.54
CA GLU A 129 23.97 -37.84 10.80
C GLU A 129 25.20 -37.42 11.61
N TRP A 130 25.08 -36.37 12.43
CA TRP A 130 26.16 -35.91 13.31
C TRP A 130 26.41 -36.89 14.47
N GLU A 131 25.36 -37.46 15.05
CA GLU A 131 25.48 -38.49 16.08
C GLU A 131 26.09 -39.79 15.52
N ALA A 132 25.73 -40.18 14.30
CA ALA A 132 26.27 -41.35 13.64
C ALA A 132 27.75 -41.19 13.22
N ASN A 133 28.22 -39.97 13.00
CA ASN A 133 29.59 -39.64 12.61
C ASN A 133 30.34 -38.87 13.71
N PRO A 134 30.68 -39.53 14.84
CA PRO A 134 31.37 -38.85 15.92
C PRO A 134 32.77 -38.41 15.47
N LEU A 135 33.14 -37.17 15.80
CA LEU A 135 34.42 -36.59 15.42
C LEU A 135 35.57 -37.29 16.17
N ILE A 136 36.43 -37.97 15.42
CA ILE A 136 37.63 -38.60 15.96
C ILE A 136 38.65 -37.52 16.31
N CYS A 137 39.26 -37.62 17.49
CA CYS A 137 40.26 -36.67 17.95
C CYS A 137 41.47 -36.65 16.99
N PRO A 138 41.86 -35.47 16.44
CA PRO A 138 42.96 -35.37 15.48
C PRO A 138 44.34 -35.64 16.11
N VAL A 139 44.46 -35.54 17.43
CA VAL A 139 45.74 -35.73 18.15
C VAL A 139 46.05 -37.22 18.33
N CYS A 140 45.05 -38.01 18.77
CA CYS A 140 45.26 -39.43 19.06
C CYS A 140 44.70 -40.36 18.00
N THR A 141 43.84 -39.86 17.10
CA THR A 141 43.17 -40.63 16.04
C THR A 141 42.42 -41.88 16.52
N LYS A 142 42.14 -41.97 17.83
CA LYS A 142 41.66 -43.18 18.50
C LYS A 142 40.34 -43.00 19.24
N TYR A 143 40.16 -41.87 19.92
CA TYR A 143 38.98 -41.58 20.72
C TYR A 143 38.17 -40.44 20.10
N ASN A 144 36.85 -40.48 20.29
CA ASN A 144 35.96 -39.39 19.87
C ASN A 144 36.08 -38.18 20.80
N LEU A 145 35.94 -36.99 20.23
CA LEU A 145 35.82 -35.74 20.96
C LEU A 145 34.50 -35.72 21.73
N ARG A 146 34.52 -35.14 22.92
CA ARG A 146 33.33 -34.90 23.76
C ARG A 146 33.21 -33.43 24.05
N ILE A 147 31.99 -32.91 24.06
CA ILE A 147 31.71 -31.52 24.41
C ILE A 147 30.99 -31.52 25.75
N THR A 148 31.51 -30.79 26.73
CA THR A 148 30.87 -30.65 28.04
C THR A 148 31.07 -29.22 28.53
N GLY A 149 29.97 -28.49 28.78
CA GLY A 149 30.03 -27.14 29.36
C GLY A 149 30.86 -26.14 28.55
N GLY A 150 30.82 -26.22 27.21
CA GLY A 150 31.60 -25.34 26.35
C GLY A 150 33.09 -25.68 26.28
N VAL A 151 33.50 -26.90 26.62
CA VAL A 151 34.87 -27.38 26.42
C VAL A 151 34.84 -28.65 25.57
N VAL A 152 35.63 -28.66 24.50
CA VAL A 152 35.87 -29.83 23.65
C VAL A 152 37.05 -30.61 24.24
N ALA A 153 36.81 -31.85 24.67
CA ALA A 153 37.80 -32.67 25.36
C ALA A 153 37.97 -34.06 24.72
N CYS A 154 39.16 -34.65 24.89
CA CYS A 154 39.47 -36.02 24.50
C CYS A 154 40.18 -36.78 25.64
N HIS A 155 40.00 -38.10 25.72
CA HIS A 155 40.69 -38.98 26.67
C HIS A 155 42.22 -38.98 26.50
N CYS A 156 42.76 -38.49 25.38
CA CYS A 156 44.20 -38.32 25.19
C CYS A 156 44.78 -37.06 25.85
N GLY A 157 43.95 -36.23 26.49
CA GLY A 157 44.36 -34.99 27.16
C GLY A 157 44.18 -33.71 26.35
N LEU A 158 43.63 -33.79 25.13
CA LEU A 158 43.23 -32.58 24.38
C LEU A 158 42.07 -31.89 25.09
N SER A 159 42.17 -30.59 25.34
CA SER A 159 41.12 -29.75 25.93
C SER A 159 41.14 -28.38 25.25
N ILE A 160 40.04 -28.01 24.59
CA ILE A 160 39.88 -26.76 23.86
C ILE A 160 38.63 -26.04 24.39
N PRO A 161 38.74 -24.82 24.94
CA PRO A 161 37.56 -24.05 25.29
C PRO A 161 36.82 -23.58 24.03
N SER A 162 35.50 -23.78 23.96
CA SER A 162 34.63 -23.17 22.96
C SER A 162 34.13 -21.84 23.51
N HIS A 163 34.62 -20.75 22.92
CA HIS A 163 34.14 -19.39 23.19
C HIS A 163 32.80 -19.11 22.53
#